data_AF-A0A1E3VTI8-F1
#
_entry.id   AF-A0A1E3VTI8-F1
#
_cell.length_a   1.000
_cell.length_b   1.000
_cell.length_c   1.000
_cell.angle_alpha   90.00
_cell.angle_beta   90.00
_cell.angle_gamma   90.00
#
_symmetry.space_group_name_H-M   'P 1'
#
loop_
_entity.id
_entity.type
_entity.pdbx_description
1 polymer ?
#
loop_
_entity_poly.entity_id
_entity_poly.type
_entity_poly.pdbx_seq_one_letter_code
_entity_poly.pdbx_strand_id
1 'polypeptide(L)'
;MDLSKKFSLYFGATALVAVIVTITLQMVVPGVGGAILLALFVATILGAGAGYLCGRSLSRALRDLHAVIERLTKWDTAGEVLHTGRRDEIGVMANALKTFQADATSWSESHQSEQDSQIEGRLASQRRTEELIHQFRGSIAGLLGAFADSARQMDDTARLLSSVAIDTNDRVTVVASASDEASANVQSVAATAEELAVSFSDIGTRVSTASKIVDQVTENARMANHKVQSLTEAAERIGDVVDLIQDVAAQSNLLALNARSRRRVPVRPDAGLPSSRARSRRWPIRRPRRPTTSRNRSMRSALQPTARSRPCNPS
;
A
#
# COMPACT_ATOMS: atom_id res chain seq x y z
N MET A 1 -13.03 30.89 -98.45
CA MET A 1 -12.25 30.90 -99.70
C MET A 1 -10.85 31.37 -99.36
N ASP A 2 -9.83 30.52 -99.52
CA ASP A 2 -8.43 30.82 -99.21
C ASP A 2 -8.01 32.19 -99.76
N LEU A 3 -7.27 32.97 -98.98
CA LEU A 3 -6.72 34.27 -99.42
C LEU A 3 -5.89 34.09 -100.71
N SER A 4 -5.19 32.95 -100.82
CA SER A 4 -4.50 32.51 -102.03
C SER A 4 -5.41 32.31 -103.24
N LYS A 5 -6.64 31.81 -103.06
CA LYS A 5 -7.60 31.61 -104.16
C LYS A 5 -8.20 32.93 -104.60
N LYS A 6 -8.46 33.86 -103.67
CA LYS A 6 -8.86 35.23 -103.99
C LYS A 6 -7.77 35.95 -104.78
N PHE A 7 -6.52 35.93 -104.32
CA PHE A 7 -5.40 36.50 -105.06
C PHE A 7 -5.25 35.88 -106.45
N SER A 8 -5.31 34.55 -106.57
CA SER A 8 -5.26 33.88 -107.88
C SER A 8 -6.42 34.26 -108.82
N LEU A 9 -7.62 34.49 -108.28
CA LEU A 9 -8.80 34.86 -109.04
C LEU A 9 -8.73 36.32 -109.52
N TYR A 10 -8.38 37.25 -108.63
CA TYR A 10 -8.16 38.66 -108.97
C TYR A 10 -7.05 38.80 -110.02
N PHE A 11 -6.01 38.00 -109.87
CA PHE A 11 -4.89 37.94 -110.79
C PHE A 11 -5.25 37.42 -112.19
N GLY A 12 -6.01 36.33 -112.25
CA GLY A 12 -6.55 35.80 -113.51
C GLY A 12 -7.48 36.81 -114.19
N ALA A 13 -8.29 37.53 -113.41
CA ALA A 13 -9.16 38.58 -113.92
C ALA A 13 -8.36 39.78 -114.49
N THR A 14 -7.32 40.26 -113.80
CA THR A 14 -6.49 41.36 -114.32
C THR A 14 -5.70 40.97 -115.58
N ALA A 15 -5.21 39.72 -115.65
CA ALA A 15 -4.55 39.20 -116.85
C ALA A 15 -5.54 39.08 -118.03
N LEU A 16 -6.76 38.59 -117.80
CA LEU A 16 -7.79 38.49 -118.82
C LEU A 16 -8.21 39.87 -119.34
N VAL A 17 -8.42 40.84 -118.43
CA VAL A 17 -8.72 42.22 -118.81
C VAL A 17 -7.58 42.82 -119.63
N ALA A 18 -6.32 42.58 -119.26
CA ALA A 18 -5.16 43.04 -120.02
C ALA A 18 -5.08 42.43 -121.43
N VAL A 19 -5.36 41.12 -121.57
CA VAL A 19 -5.47 40.44 -122.88
C VAL A 19 -6.55 41.11 -123.73
N ILE A 20 -7.75 41.28 -123.16
CA ILE A 20 -8.90 41.87 -123.86
C ILE A 20 -8.58 43.31 -124.29
N VAL A 21 -8.05 44.13 -123.38
CA VAL A 21 -7.66 45.53 -123.67
C VAL A 21 -6.63 45.59 -124.79
N THR A 22 -5.62 44.70 -124.77
CA THR A 22 -4.58 44.64 -125.81
C THR A 22 -5.18 44.27 -127.17
N ILE A 23 -6.04 43.24 -127.23
CA ILE A 23 -6.72 42.81 -128.46
C ILE A 23 -7.63 43.92 -129.00
N THR A 24 -8.41 44.58 -128.14
CA THR A 24 -9.30 45.67 -128.55
C THR A 24 -8.53 46.89 -129.07
N LEU A 25 -7.38 47.21 -128.48
CA LEU A 25 -6.55 48.33 -128.90
C LEU A 25 -5.95 48.11 -130.31
N GLN A 26 -5.65 46.84 -130.65
CA GLN A 26 -5.12 46.43 -131.94
C GLN A 26 -6.14 46.54 -133.09
N MET A 27 -7.43 46.45 -132.78
CA MET A 27 -8.53 46.69 -133.74
C MET A 27 -8.77 48.19 -133.99
N VAL A 28 -8.51 49.06 -133.00
CA VAL A 28 -8.87 50.48 -133.04
C VAL A 28 -7.77 51.36 -133.66
N VAL A 29 -6.49 50.99 -133.55
CA VAL A 29 -5.37 51.80 -134.06
C VAL A 29 -4.47 51.01 -135.03
N PRO A 30 -4.87 50.86 -136.31
CA PRO A 30 -4.05 50.21 -137.33
C PRO A 30 -2.86 51.13 -137.70
N GLY A 31 -1.68 50.86 -137.13
CA GLY A 31 -0.47 51.64 -137.38
C GLY A 31 0.54 51.63 -136.23
N VAL A 32 0.11 51.21 -135.03
CA VAL A 32 1.03 50.96 -133.91
C VAL A 32 1.81 49.68 -134.22
N GLY A 33 3.13 49.76 -134.32
CA GLY A 33 3.97 48.59 -134.57
C GLY A 33 3.70 47.51 -133.53
N GLY A 34 3.40 46.29 -133.97
CA GLY A 34 3.03 45.16 -133.08
C GLY A 34 4.03 44.89 -131.95
N ALA A 35 5.26 45.38 -132.08
CA ALA A 35 6.28 45.37 -131.04
C ALA A 35 5.87 46.12 -129.74
N ILE A 36 5.18 47.26 -129.84
CA ILE A 36 4.79 48.07 -128.66
C ILE A 36 3.68 47.37 -127.86
N LEU A 37 2.70 46.81 -128.56
CA LEU A 37 1.60 46.06 -127.94
C LEU A 37 2.10 44.74 -127.30
N LEU A 38 3.02 44.04 -127.96
CA LEU A 38 3.69 42.87 -127.39
C LEU A 38 4.48 43.22 -126.13
N ALA A 39 5.19 44.35 -126.12
CA ALA A 39 5.94 44.81 -124.95
C ALA A 39 5.02 45.12 -123.76
N LEU A 40 3.87 45.77 -123.98
CA LEU A 40 2.88 46.03 -122.94
C LEU A 40 2.27 44.73 -122.40
N PHE A 41 1.96 43.79 -123.27
CA PHE A 41 1.44 42.48 -122.88
C PHE A 41 2.43 41.71 -121.99
N VAL A 42 3.71 41.65 -122.42
CA VAL A 42 4.79 41.02 -121.65
C VAL A 42 5.01 41.74 -120.33
N ALA A 43 5.02 43.08 -120.30
CA ALA A 43 5.16 43.85 -119.07
C ALA A 43 4.00 43.58 -118.09
N THR A 44 2.77 43.44 -118.60
CA THR A 44 1.61 43.14 -117.77
C THR A 44 1.71 41.72 -117.21
N ILE A 45 2.08 40.73 -118.01
CA ILE A 45 2.30 39.35 -117.53
C ILE A 45 3.44 39.28 -116.52
N LEU A 46 4.54 40.01 -116.72
CA LEU A 46 5.69 40.03 -115.80
C LEU A 46 5.35 40.72 -114.48
N GLY A 47 4.75 41.91 -114.52
CA GLY A 47 4.35 42.65 -113.32
C GLY A 47 3.27 41.89 -112.55
N ALA A 48 2.37 41.26 -113.28
CA ALA A 48 1.41 40.36 -112.70
C ALA A 48 2.16 39.15 -112.06
N GLY A 49 3.00 38.43 -112.81
CA GLY A 49 3.72 37.24 -112.31
C GLY A 49 4.51 37.54 -111.03
N ALA A 50 5.20 38.68 -110.99
CA ALA A 50 5.88 39.20 -109.81
C ALA A 50 4.91 39.47 -108.64
N GLY A 51 3.77 40.11 -108.90
CA GLY A 51 2.72 40.36 -107.90
C GLY A 51 2.11 39.08 -107.32
N TYR A 52 1.85 38.07 -108.15
CA TYR A 52 1.36 36.76 -107.70
C TYR A 52 2.38 36.03 -106.83
N LEU A 53 3.66 36.03 -107.22
CA LEU A 53 4.74 35.42 -106.45
C LEU A 53 4.92 36.12 -105.09
N CYS A 54 4.93 37.46 -105.07
CA CYS A 54 4.97 38.24 -103.83
C CYS A 54 3.75 37.97 -102.93
N GLY A 55 2.54 38.03 -103.48
CA GLY A 55 1.30 37.80 -102.73
C GLY A 55 1.21 36.38 -102.17
N ARG A 56 1.66 35.37 -102.93
CA ARG A 56 1.72 33.97 -102.49
C ARG A 56 2.78 33.75 -101.40
N SER A 57 3.94 34.39 -101.53
CA SER A 57 5.01 34.35 -100.51
C SER A 57 4.55 34.98 -99.19
N LEU A 58 3.98 36.19 -99.25
CA LEU A 58 3.49 36.91 -98.08
C LEU A 58 2.33 36.18 -97.39
N SER A 59 1.36 35.70 -98.17
CA SER A 59 0.20 34.96 -97.63
C SER A 59 0.58 33.61 -97.01
N ARG A 60 1.67 32.97 -97.46
CA ARG A 60 2.20 31.78 -96.78
C ARG A 60 2.88 32.16 -95.48
N ALA A 61 3.80 33.12 -95.51
CA ALA A 61 4.55 33.50 -94.32
C ALA A 61 3.63 34.00 -93.18
N LEU A 62 2.58 34.76 -93.48
CA LEU A 62 1.59 35.19 -92.48
C LEU A 62 0.80 34.01 -91.89
N ARG A 63 0.45 33.00 -92.70
CA ARG A 63 -0.23 31.80 -92.20
C ARG A 63 0.68 30.96 -91.31
N ASP A 64 1.96 30.83 -91.68
CA ASP A 64 2.93 30.09 -90.90
C ASP A 64 3.18 30.77 -89.53
N LEU A 65 3.34 32.09 -89.51
CA LEU A 65 3.48 32.85 -88.25
C LEU A 65 2.21 32.81 -87.40
N HIS A 66 1.03 32.92 -88.02
CA HIS A 66 -0.24 32.78 -87.30
C HIS A 66 -0.40 31.38 -86.67
N ALA A 67 0.02 30.33 -87.36
CA ALA A 67 -0.01 28.97 -86.84
C ALA A 67 0.90 28.81 -85.61
N VAL A 68 2.06 29.47 -85.57
CA VAL A 68 2.93 29.48 -84.39
C VAL A 68 2.23 30.19 -83.22
N ILE A 69 1.63 31.36 -83.45
CA ILE A 69 0.86 32.08 -82.41
C ILE A 69 -0.28 31.21 -81.87
N GLU A 70 -1.03 30.53 -82.74
CA GLU A 70 -2.15 29.67 -82.32
C GLU A 70 -1.70 28.45 -81.49
N ARG A 71 -0.49 27.92 -81.75
CA ARG A 71 0.10 26.88 -80.90
C ARG A 71 0.51 27.44 -79.54
N LEU A 72 1.17 28.59 -79.53
CA LEU A 72 1.61 29.25 -78.30
C LEU A 72 0.46 29.61 -77.37
N THR A 73 -0.70 30.02 -77.89
CA THR A 73 -1.90 30.27 -77.07
C THR A 73 -2.48 29.01 -76.42
N LYS A 74 -2.15 27.82 -76.95
CA LYS A 74 -2.50 26.52 -76.37
C LYS A 74 -1.39 25.95 -75.48
N TRP A 75 -0.38 26.77 -75.14
CA TRP A 75 0.83 26.35 -74.43
C TRP A 75 1.65 25.27 -75.16
N ASP A 76 1.43 25.11 -76.46
CA ASP A 76 2.23 24.22 -77.30
C ASP A 76 3.40 25.02 -77.87
N THR A 77 4.54 24.95 -77.19
CA THR A 77 5.79 25.56 -77.66
C THR A 77 6.56 24.65 -78.62
N ALA A 78 6.00 23.53 -79.08
CA ALA A 78 6.70 22.61 -79.96
C ALA A 78 6.83 23.13 -81.41
N GLY A 79 7.95 22.75 -82.03
CA GLY A 79 8.25 23.01 -83.45
C GLY A 79 9.04 24.30 -83.71
N GLU A 80 9.51 24.44 -84.95
CA GLU A 80 10.39 25.55 -85.34
C GLU A 80 9.59 26.76 -85.85
N VAL A 81 10.06 27.97 -85.52
CA VAL A 81 9.55 29.21 -86.13
C VAL A 81 10.19 29.39 -87.50
N LEU A 82 9.39 29.15 -88.55
CA LEU A 82 9.78 29.33 -89.95
C LEU A 82 10.00 30.83 -90.27
N HIS A 83 10.72 31.11 -91.37
CA HIS A 83 10.98 32.46 -91.91
C HIS A 83 11.92 33.37 -91.11
N THR A 84 12.61 32.86 -90.08
CA THR A 84 13.60 33.58 -89.26
C THR A 84 14.82 34.09 -90.04
N GLY A 85 15.15 33.46 -91.18
CA GLY A 85 16.26 33.87 -92.06
C GLY A 85 15.91 34.98 -93.07
N ARG A 86 14.67 35.50 -93.08
CA ARG A 86 14.29 36.60 -93.98
C ARG A 86 14.89 37.93 -93.50
N ARG A 87 15.18 38.83 -94.44
CA ARG A 87 15.74 40.18 -94.19
C ARG A 87 14.70 41.31 -94.24
N ASP A 88 13.42 40.96 -94.21
CA ASP A 88 12.27 41.87 -94.22
C ASP A 88 11.55 41.88 -92.86
N GLU A 89 10.47 42.66 -92.76
CA GLU A 89 9.67 42.82 -91.53
C GLU A 89 9.07 41.49 -91.05
N ILE A 90 8.81 40.56 -91.99
CA ILE A 90 8.35 39.21 -91.67
C ILE A 90 9.43 38.43 -90.93
N GLY A 91 10.70 38.57 -91.34
CA GLY A 91 11.84 37.98 -90.63
C GLY A 91 12.04 38.56 -89.23
N VAL A 92 11.82 39.86 -89.05
CA VAL A 92 11.84 40.51 -87.72
C VAL A 92 10.75 39.93 -86.82
N MET A 93 9.52 39.80 -87.33
CA MET A 93 8.40 39.24 -86.58
C MET A 93 8.61 37.75 -86.25
N ALA A 94 9.18 36.98 -87.19
CA ALA A 94 9.56 35.58 -86.97
C ALA A 94 10.60 35.43 -85.86
N ASN A 95 11.62 36.28 -85.82
CA ASN A 95 12.62 36.26 -84.75
C ASN A 95 12.03 36.66 -83.39
N ALA A 96 11.15 37.67 -83.34
CA ALA A 96 10.45 38.03 -82.11
C ALA A 96 9.60 36.85 -81.56
N LEU A 97 8.92 36.14 -82.45
CA LEU A 97 8.16 34.94 -82.11
C LEU A 97 9.06 33.79 -81.61
N LYS A 98 10.26 33.62 -82.19
CA LYS A 98 11.24 32.64 -81.74
C LYS A 98 11.74 32.95 -80.32
N THR A 99 12.05 34.20 -80.02
CA THR A 99 12.44 34.62 -78.66
C THR A 99 11.29 34.38 -77.69
N PHE A 100 10.07 34.78 -78.06
CA PHE A 100 8.90 34.55 -77.22
C PHE A 100 8.61 33.05 -76.97
N GLN A 101 8.80 32.18 -77.96
CA GLN A 101 8.70 30.73 -77.78
C GLN A 101 9.77 30.18 -76.81
N ALA A 102 11.01 30.67 -76.91
CA ALA A 102 12.09 30.28 -76.01
C ALA A 102 11.81 30.75 -74.57
N ASP A 103 11.32 31.97 -74.41
CA ASP A 103 10.90 32.53 -73.11
C ASP A 103 9.73 31.72 -72.53
N ALA A 104 8.72 31.37 -73.33
CA ALA A 104 7.59 30.55 -72.88
C ALA A 104 8.00 29.14 -72.43
N THR A 105 8.97 28.52 -73.12
CA THR A 105 9.48 27.19 -72.78
C THR A 105 10.25 27.22 -71.46
N SER A 106 11.16 28.19 -71.30
CA SER A 106 11.92 28.36 -70.06
C SER A 106 11.03 28.73 -68.86
N TRP A 107 9.98 29.53 -69.08
CA TRP A 107 8.98 29.84 -68.06
C TRP A 107 8.29 28.55 -67.57
N SER A 108 7.81 27.70 -68.49
CA SER A 108 7.13 26.44 -68.15
C SER A 108 7.99 25.53 -67.28
N GLU A 109 9.26 25.33 -67.65
CA GLU A 109 10.19 24.48 -66.91
C GLU A 109 10.49 25.03 -65.50
N SER A 110 10.71 26.35 -65.40
CA SER A 110 10.99 27.02 -64.13
C SER A 110 9.81 26.89 -63.16
N HIS A 111 8.59 27.15 -63.62
CA HIS A 111 7.40 27.07 -62.76
C HIS A 111 7.01 25.66 -62.36
N GLN A 112 7.34 24.65 -63.18
CA GLN A 112 7.09 23.27 -62.81
C GLN A 112 8.04 22.83 -61.68
N SER A 113 9.33 23.14 -61.82
CA SER A 113 10.33 22.90 -60.77
C SER A 113 10.01 23.63 -59.46
N GLU A 114 9.59 24.90 -59.55
CA GLU A 114 9.26 25.70 -58.38
C GLU A 114 8.03 25.14 -57.64
N GLN A 115 6.97 24.74 -58.36
CA GLN A 115 5.80 24.10 -57.78
C GLN A 115 6.14 22.75 -57.15
N ASP A 116 6.92 21.91 -57.83
CA ASP A 116 7.33 20.61 -57.31
C ASP A 116 8.15 20.80 -56.02
N SER A 117 9.06 21.77 -55.97
CA SER A 117 9.84 22.08 -54.76
C SER A 117 8.96 22.57 -53.60
N GLN A 118 7.92 23.36 -53.88
CA GLN A 118 6.99 23.83 -52.86
C GLN A 118 6.12 22.69 -52.33
N ILE A 119 5.68 21.79 -53.20
CA ILE A 119 4.92 20.60 -52.82
C ILE A 119 5.79 19.68 -51.98
N GLU A 120 7.02 19.39 -52.39
CA GLU A 120 7.97 18.60 -51.62
C GLU A 120 8.28 19.23 -50.26
N GLY A 121 8.51 20.54 -50.21
CA GLY A 121 8.74 21.27 -48.96
C GLY A 121 7.54 21.19 -48.01
N ARG A 122 6.31 21.32 -48.53
CA ARG A 122 5.08 21.15 -47.76
C ARG A 122 4.92 19.72 -47.25
N LEU A 123 5.15 18.72 -48.09
CA LEU A 123 5.07 17.30 -47.72
C LEU A 123 6.14 16.93 -46.68
N ALA A 124 7.37 17.44 -46.83
CA ALA A 124 8.44 17.23 -45.86
C ALA A 124 8.12 17.86 -44.50
N SER A 125 7.57 19.09 -44.49
CA SER A 125 7.12 19.76 -43.27
C SER A 125 5.96 19.02 -42.60
N GLN A 126 4.98 18.55 -43.39
CA GLN A 126 3.88 17.72 -42.90
C GLN A 126 4.39 16.42 -42.27
N ARG A 127 5.26 15.66 -42.97
CA ARG A 127 5.86 14.42 -42.43
C ARG A 127 6.62 14.67 -41.13
N ARG A 128 7.39 15.77 -41.07
CA ARG A 128 8.12 16.14 -39.85
C ARG A 128 7.19 16.47 -38.69
N THR A 129 6.08 17.16 -38.98
CA THR A 129 5.06 17.49 -37.97
C THR A 129 4.35 16.21 -37.49
N GLU A 130 3.99 15.31 -38.40
CA GLU A 130 3.36 14.02 -38.09
C GLU A 130 4.28 13.17 -37.20
N GLU A 131 5.56 13.08 -37.54
CA GLU A 131 6.57 12.37 -36.76
C GLU A 131 6.71 12.96 -35.34
N LEU A 132 6.78 14.28 -35.22
CA LEU A 132 6.82 14.96 -33.92
C LEU A 132 5.55 14.69 -33.09
N ILE A 133 4.37 14.68 -33.73
CA ILE A 133 3.11 14.34 -33.07
C ILE A 133 3.12 12.88 -32.61
N HIS A 134 3.62 11.94 -33.41
CA HIS A 134 3.74 10.54 -33.04
C HIS A 134 4.69 10.34 -31.85
N GLN A 135 5.87 10.95 -31.88
CA GLN A 135 6.85 10.90 -30.79
C GLN A 135 6.30 11.53 -29.51
N PHE A 136 5.62 12.67 -29.62
CA PHE A 136 4.97 13.35 -28.50
C PHE A 136 3.87 12.47 -27.90
N ARG A 137 2.99 11.89 -28.73
CA ARG A 137 1.95 10.94 -28.29
C ARG A 137 2.53 9.73 -27.59
N GLY A 138 3.59 9.13 -28.14
CA GLY A 138 4.29 8.01 -27.51
C GLY A 138 4.89 8.37 -26.15
N SER A 139 5.54 9.54 -26.07
CA SER A 139 6.15 10.02 -24.83
C SER A 139 5.12 10.32 -23.75
N ILE A 140 4.02 11.00 -24.09
CA ILE A 140 2.92 11.26 -23.14
C ILE A 140 2.22 9.97 -22.72
N ALA A 141 1.97 9.03 -23.64
CA ALA A 141 1.39 7.74 -23.29
C ALA A 141 2.28 6.96 -22.32
N GLY A 142 3.60 6.95 -22.54
CA GLY A 142 4.57 6.35 -21.63
C GLY A 142 4.60 7.00 -20.26
N LEU A 143 4.63 8.35 -20.21
CA LEU A 143 4.60 9.12 -18.96
C LEU A 143 3.31 8.90 -18.17
N LEU A 144 2.15 8.92 -18.84
CA LEU A 144 0.85 8.67 -18.20
C LEU A 144 0.75 7.23 -17.70
N GLY A 145 1.31 6.25 -18.44
CA GLY A 145 1.40 4.87 -17.98
C GLY A 145 2.22 4.73 -16.70
N ALA A 146 3.44 5.28 -16.70
CA ALA A 146 4.32 5.27 -15.53
C ALA A 146 3.71 6.01 -14.32
N PHE A 147 3.02 7.13 -14.58
CA PHE A 147 2.29 7.87 -13.54
C PHE A 147 1.13 7.07 -12.97
N ALA A 148 0.33 6.41 -13.82
CA ALA A 148 -0.77 5.55 -13.39
C ALA A 148 -0.26 4.34 -12.57
N ASP A 149 0.86 3.74 -12.96
CA ASP A 149 1.51 2.66 -12.21
C ASP A 149 1.97 3.15 -10.82
N SER A 150 2.60 4.32 -10.76
CA SER A 150 3.05 4.93 -9.50
C SER A 150 1.88 5.26 -8.57
N ALA A 151 0.79 5.78 -9.12
CA ALA A 151 -0.44 6.06 -8.37
C ALA A 151 -1.07 4.77 -7.83
N ARG A 152 -1.08 3.68 -8.61
CA ARG A 152 -1.54 2.36 -8.15
C ARG A 152 -0.70 1.83 -7.00
N GLN A 153 0.63 1.89 -7.11
CA GLN A 153 1.53 1.47 -6.03
C GLN A 153 1.32 2.29 -4.75
N MET A 154 1.05 3.60 -4.88
CA MET A 154 0.74 4.45 -3.74
C MET A 154 -0.61 4.07 -3.10
N ASP A 155 -1.65 3.78 -3.88
CA ASP A 155 -2.94 3.28 -3.36
C ASP A 155 -2.78 1.95 -2.63
N ASP A 156 -2.04 1.00 -3.22
CA ASP A 156 -1.76 -0.30 -2.61
C ASP A 156 -0.99 -0.15 -1.29
N THR A 157 0.01 0.73 -1.26
CA THR A 157 0.79 1.04 -0.04
C THR A 157 -0.08 1.69 1.02
N ALA A 158 -0.96 2.61 0.65
CA ALA A 158 -1.89 3.26 1.58
C ALA A 158 -2.90 2.25 2.17
N ARG A 159 -3.42 1.33 1.36
CA ARG A 159 -4.28 0.23 1.82
C ARG A 159 -3.55 -0.70 2.78
N LEU A 160 -2.30 -1.06 2.48
CA LEU A 160 -1.45 -1.84 3.39
C LEU A 160 -1.22 -1.12 4.71
N LEU A 161 -0.86 0.16 4.67
CA LEU A 161 -0.67 0.97 5.89
C LEU A 161 -1.95 1.07 6.72
N SER A 162 -3.10 1.23 6.08
CA SER A 162 -4.40 1.24 6.77
C SER A 162 -4.69 -0.11 7.43
N SER A 163 -4.44 -1.22 6.74
CA SER A 163 -4.60 -2.56 7.31
C SER A 163 -3.66 -2.82 8.48
N VAL A 164 -2.40 -2.40 8.37
CA VAL A 164 -1.40 -2.54 9.45
C VAL A 164 -1.78 -1.69 10.65
N ALA A 165 -2.31 -0.48 10.43
CA ALA A 165 -2.78 0.38 11.51
C ALA A 165 -3.96 -0.25 12.27
N ILE A 166 -4.90 -0.88 11.56
CA ILE A 166 -6.03 -1.62 12.17
C ILE A 166 -5.51 -2.80 12.99
N ASP A 167 -4.66 -3.66 12.42
CA ASP A 167 -4.09 -4.82 13.15
C ASP A 167 -3.28 -4.38 14.37
N THR A 168 -2.54 -3.27 14.26
CA THR A 168 -1.79 -2.69 15.37
C THR A 168 -2.72 -2.22 16.48
N ASN A 169 -3.84 -1.58 16.15
CA ASN A 169 -4.81 -1.11 17.14
C ASN A 169 -5.50 -2.27 17.88
N ASP A 170 -5.82 -3.35 17.17
CA ASP A 170 -6.39 -4.56 17.76
C ASP A 170 -5.37 -5.21 18.72
N ARG A 171 -4.10 -5.32 18.31
CA ARG A 171 -3.02 -5.83 19.17
C ARG A 171 -2.81 -4.96 20.41
N VAL A 172 -2.85 -3.63 20.27
CA VAL A 172 -2.74 -2.71 21.42
C VAL A 172 -3.87 -2.93 22.41
N THR A 173 -5.09 -3.19 21.93
CA THR A 173 -6.24 -3.49 22.79
C THR A 173 -6.04 -4.82 23.55
N VAL A 174 -5.52 -5.85 22.88
CA VAL A 174 -5.16 -7.13 23.54
C VAL A 174 -4.08 -6.93 24.59
N VAL A 175 -3.04 -6.15 24.29
CA VAL A 175 -1.95 -5.84 25.24
C VAL A 175 -2.45 -5.04 26.43
N ALA A 176 -3.36 -4.07 26.22
CA ALA A 176 -3.98 -3.31 27.30
C ALA A 176 -4.76 -4.25 28.24
N SER A 177 -5.60 -5.13 27.69
CA SER A 177 -6.33 -6.12 28.48
C SER A 177 -5.41 -7.05 29.27
N ALA A 178 -4.32 -7.53 28.67
CA ALA A 178 -3.35 -8.39 29.35
C ALA A 178 -2.62 -7.63 30.48
N SER A 179 -2.38 -6.33 30.29
CA SER A 179 -1.75 -5.46 31.30
C SER A 179 -2.69 -5.19 32.48
N ASP A 180 -3.98 -5.01 32.22
CA ASP A 180 -5.01 -4.87 33.26
C ASP A 180 -5.14 -6.17 34.08
N GLU A 181 -5.14 -7.33 33.43
CA GLU A 181 -5.16 -8.63 34.10
C GLU A 181 -3.90 -8.85 34.96
N ALA A 182 -2.73 -8.53 34.43
CA ALA A 182 -1.47 -8.62 35.19
C ALA A 182 -1.49 -7.70 36.42
N SER A 183 -2.00 -6.49 36.29
CA SER A 183 -2.13 -5.54 37.40
C SER A 183 -3.08 -6.05 38.49
N ALA A 184 -4.23 -6.61 38.10
CA ALA A 184 -5.16 -7.23 39.03
C ALA A 184 -4.53 -8.42 39.77
N ASN A 185 -3.75 -9.25 39.05
CA ASN A 185 -3.04 -10.38 39.65
C ASN A 185 -1.97 -9.91 40.66
N VAL A 186 -1.19 -8.87 40.34
CA VAL A 186 -0.22 -8.29 41.27
C VAL A 186 -0.92 -7.73 42.51
N GLN A 187 -2.06 -7.08 42.36
CA GLN A 187 -2.84 -6.56 43.49
C GLN A 187 -3.40 -7.69 44.38
N SER A 188 -3.85 -8.79 43.78
CA SER A 188 -4.28 -9.98 44.53
C SER A 188 -3.11 -10.63 45.29
N VAL A 189 -1.92 -10.70 44.69
CA VAL A 189 -0.72 -11.21 45.35
C VAL A 189 -0.30 -10.31 46.51
N ALA A 190 -0.37 -8.99 46.33
CA ALA A 190 -0.08 -8.03 47.40
C ALA A 190 -1.04 -8.20 48.59
N ALA A 191 -2.35 -8.32 48.33
CA ALA A 191 -3.35 -8.58 49.38
C ALA A 191 -3.08 -9.91 50.11
N THR A 192 -2.71 -10.96 49.39
CA THR A 192 -2.35 -12.25 49.99
C THR A 192 -1.08 -12.13 50.85
N ALA A 193 -0.09 -11.35 50.40
CA ALA A 193 1.12 -11.10 51.17
C ALA A 193 0.84 -10.30 52.45
N GLU A 194 -0.08 -9.33 52.41
CA GLU A 194 -0.56 -8.59 53.59
C GLU A 194 -1.26 -9.53 54.59
N GLU A 195 -2.14 -10.43 54.11
CA GLU A 195 -2.81 -11.42 54.95
C GLU A 195 -1.82 -12.40 55.59
N LEU A 196 -0.81 -12.85 54.83
CA LEU A 196 0.28 -13.69 55.35
C LEU A 196 1.09 -12.96 56.43
N ALA A 197 1.39 -11.67 56.24
CA ALA A 197 2.11 -10.89 57.25
C ALA A 197 1.33 -10.79 58.57
N VAL A 198 0.01 -10.60 58.49
CA VAL A 198 -0.88 -10.63 59.66
C VAL A 198 -0.85 -12.02 60.32
N SER A 199 -0.99 -13.10 59.54
CA SER A 199 -0.93 -14.47 60.07
C SER A 199 0.40 -14.78 60.76
N PHE A 200 1.53 -14.29 60.23
CA PHE A 200 2.83 -14.49 60.86
C PHE A 200 2.97 -13.72 62.18
N SER A 201 2.40 -12.52 62.28
CA SER A 201 2.34 -11.76 63.54
C SER A 201 1.55 -12.51 64.62
N ASP A 202 0.40 -13.07 64.24
CA ASP A 202 -0.44 -13.89 65.11
C ASP A 202 0.29 -15.15 65.58
N ILE A 203 0.95 -15.87 64.66
CA ILE A 203 1.76 -17.04 64.98
C ILE A 203 2.89 -16.66 65.93
N GLY A 204 3.58 -15.54 65.69
CA GLY A 204 4.64 -15.02 66.57
C GLY A 204 4.13 -14.79 68.00
N THR A 205 2.94 -14.19 68.15
CA THR A 205 2.30 -13.97 69.45
C THR A 205 1.92 -15.29 70.14
N ARG A 206 1.39 -16.27 69.40
CA ARG A 206 1.06 -17.60 69.91
C ARG A 206 2.32 -18.36 70.37
N VAL A 207 3.39 -18.30 69.59
CA VAL A 207 4.70 -18.91 69.93
C VAL A 207 5.28 -18.27 71.19
N SER A 208 5.26 -16.93 71.30
CA SER A 208 5.72 -16.23 72.52
C SER A 208 4.95 -16.65 73.77
N THR A 209 3.63 -16.82 73.64
CA THR A 209 2.77 -17.29 74.74
C THR A 209 3.08 -18.74 75.12
N ALA A 210 3.28 -19.61 74.13
CA ALA A 210 3.67 -21.00 74.37
C ALA A 210 5.01 -21.09 75.11
N SER A 211 6.02 -20.29 74.72
CA SER A 211 7.30 -20.23 75.43
C SER A 211 7.13 -19.81 76.89
N LYS A 212 6.33 -18.77 77.18
CA LYS A 212 6.03 -18.35 78.55
C LYS A 212 5.37 -19.46 79.39
N ILE A 213 4.48 -20.24 78.78
CA ILE A 213 3.85 -21.39 79.46
C ILE A 213 4.89 -22.46 79.76
N VAL A 214 5.77 -22.78 78.81
CA VAL A 214 6.85 -23.77 79.01
C VAL A 214 7.80 -23.31 80.12
N ASP A 215 8.17 -22.04 80.18
CA ASP A 215 8.97 -21.47 81.26
C ASP A 215 8.28 -21.64 82.61
N GLN A 216 6.97 -21.33 82.68
CA GLN A 216 6.18 -21.50 83.90
C GLN A 216 6.06 -22.97 84.34
N VAL A 217 5.89 -23.90 83.38
CA VAL A 217 5.84 -25.34 83.65
C VAL A 217 7.19 -25.83 84.18
N THR A 218 8.29 -25.34 83.62
CA THR A 218 9.65 -25.68 84.05
C THR A 218 9.90 -25.19 85.48
N GLU A 219 9.49 -23.97 85.81
CA GLU A 219 9.60 -23.44 87.17
C GLU A 219 8.72 -24.22 88.16
N ASN A 220 7.48 -24.56 87.78
CA ASN A 220 6.61 -25.39 88.61
C ASN A 220 7.22 -26.78 88.87
N ALA A 221 7.85 -27.38 87.87
CA ALA A 221 8.56 -28.66 88.01
C ALA A 221 9.76 -28.52 88.97
N ARG A 222 10.52 -27.43 88.89
CA ARG A 222 11.62 -27.11 89.82
C ARG A 222 11.13 -26.97 91.26
N MET A 223 10.02 -26.25 91.47
CA MET A 223 9.38 -26.13 92.78
C MET A 223 8.89 -27.48 93.32
N ALA A 224 8.30 -28.32 92.46
CA ALA A 224 7.87 -29.66 92.84
C ALA A 224 9.06 -30.53 93.27
N ASN A 225 10.17 -30.48 92.52
CA ASN A 225 11.40 -31.18 92.86
C ASN A 225 11.95 -30.75 94.22
N HIS A 226 11.96 -29.45 94.52
CA HIS A 226 12.34 -28.93 95.84
C HIS A 226 11.43 -29.47 96.96
N LYS A 227 10.11 -29.54 96.74
CA LYS A 227 9.18 -30.12 97.73
C LYS A 227 9.45 -31.60 97.97
N VAL A 228 9.74 -32.36 96.92
CA VAL A 228 10.12 -33.78 97.04
C VAL A 228 11.41 -33.91 97.85
N GLN A 229 12.42 -33.08 97.58
CA GLN A 229 13.65 -33.06 98.37
C GLN A 229 13.39 -32.75 99.85
N SER A 230 12.58 -31.73 100.17
CA SER A 230 12.22 -31.42 101.56
C SER A 230 11.42 -32.56 102.24
N LEU A 231 10.60 -33.30 101.49
CA LEU A 231 9.92 -34.50 102.01
C LEU A 231 10.90 -35.64 102.30
N THR A 232 11.91 -35.84 101.45
CA THR A 232 12.99 -36.82 101.69
C THR A 232 13.76 -36.46 102.96
N GLU A 233 14.17 -35.20 103.13
CA GLU A 233 14.85 -34.72 104.35
C GLU A 233 13.98 -34.91 105.61
N ALA A 234 12.67 -34.66 105.51
CA ALA A 234 11.74 -34.91 106.62
C ALA A 234 11.60 -36.40 106.94
N ALA A 235 11.58 -37.27 105.93
CA ALA A 235 11.53 -38.71 106.11
C ALA A 235 12.82 -39.27 106.75
N GLU A 236 13.99 -38.74 106.37
CA GLU A 236 15.27 -39.06 107.01
C GLU A 236 15.25 -38.73 108.51
N ARG A 237 14.80 -37.52 108.88
CA ARG A 237 14.65 -37.13 110.29
C ARG A 237 13.66 -38.02 111.06
N ILE A 238 12.59 -38.47 110.41
CA ILE A 238 11.66 -39.44 111.01
C ILE A 238 12.37 -40.77 111.22
N GLY A 239 13.19 -41.21 110.26
CA GLY A 239 14.07 -42.36 110.39
C GLY A 239 14.96 -42.25 111.63
N ASP A 240 15.66 -41.14 111.80
CA ASP A 240 16.51 -40.88 112.97
C ASP A 240 15.72 -41.00 114.29
N VAL A 241 14.49 -40.48 114.32
CA VAL A 241 13.60 -40.60 115.49
C VAL A 241 13.14 -42.04 115.72
N VAL A 242 12.84 -42.79 114.65
CA VAL A 242 12.45 -44.21 114.76
C VAL A 242 13.62 -45.06 115.27
N ASP A 243 14.84 -44.78 114.84
CA ASP A 243 16.05 -45.43 115.32
C ASP A 243 16.27 -45.11 116.80
N LEU A 244 16.14 -43.84 117.20
CA LEU A 244 16.17 -43.44 118.61
C LEU A 244 15.09 -44.16 119.45
N ILE A 245 13.87 -44.32 118.92
CA ILE A 245 12.80 -45.06 119.58
C ILE A 245 13.16 -46.54 119.70
N GLN A 246 13.74 -47.16 118.68
CA GLN A 246 14.22 -48.54 118.74
C GLN A 246 15.30 -48.71 119.80
N ASP A 247 16.25 -47.77 119.88
CA ASP A 247 17.30 -47.78 120.91
C ASP A 247 16.71 -47.66 122.33
N VAL A 248 15.77 -46.74 122.55
CA VAL A 248 15.05 -46.61 123.82
C VAL A 248 14.22 -47.84 124.14
N ALA A 249 13.56 -48.44 123.14
CA ALA A 249 12.78 -49.67 123.32
C ALA A 249 13.69 -50.87 123.63
N ALA A 250 14.87 -50.97 123.02
CA ALA A 250 15.88 -51.98 123.33
C ALA A 250 16.43 -51.77 124.76
N GLN A 251 16.69 -50.53 125.15
CA GLN A 251 17.07 -50.17 126.52
C GLN A 251 15.97 -50.53 127.53
N SER A 252 14.70 -50.28 127.18
CA SER A 252 13.53 -50.65 128.00
C SER A 252 13.32 -52.17 128.06
N ASN A 253 13.56 -52.89 126.97
CA ASN A 253 13.53 -54.35 126.94
C ASN A 253 14.65 -54.95 127.79
N LEU A 254 15.86 -54.37 127.77
CA LEU A 254 16.95 -54.76 128.67
C LEU A 254 16.60 -54.48 130.15
N LEU A 255 15.91 -53.37 130.45
CA LEU A 255 15.36 -53.08 131.77
C LEU A 255 14.28 -54.10 132.18
N ALA A 256 13.35 -54.41 131.29
CA ALA A 256 12.26 -55.36 131.54
C ALA A 256 12.77 -56.82 131.66
N LEU A 257 13.79 -57.20 130.91
CA LEU A 257 14.42 -58.52 130.98
C LEU A 257 15.22 -58.69 132.29
N ASN A 258 15.92 -57.64 132.74
CA ASN A 258 16.53 -57.61 134.08
C ASN A 258 15.49 -57.65 135.21
N ALA A 259 14.30 -57.10 135.00
CA ALA A 259 13.20 -57.26 135.94
C ALA A 259 12.64 -58.70 135.94
N ARG A 260 12.64 -59.41 134.80
CA ARG A 260 12.13 -60.78 134.66
C ARG A 260 13.04 -61.84 135.26
N SER A 261 14.37 -61.64 135.26
CA SER A 261 15.32 -62.59 135.85
C SER A 261 15.22 -62.67 137.39
N ARG A 262 14.67 -61.65 138.05
CA ARG A 262 14.54 -61.60 139.52
C ARG A 262 13.36 -62.36 140.12
N ARG A 263 12.53 -63.08 139.35
CA ARG A 263 11.45 -63.93 139.92
C ARG A 263 11.44 -65.34 139.33
N ARG A 264 11.88 -66.34 140.12
CA ARG A 264 11.46 -67.75 140.00
C ARG A 264 11.14 -68.33 141.38
N VAL A 265 9.90 -68.76 141.55
CA VAL A 265 9.40 -69.72 142.58
C VAL A 265 8.50 -70.73 141.82
N PRO A 266 8.49 -72.04 142.16
CA PRO A 266 7.94 -73.08 141.30
C PRO A 266 6.48 -73.51 141.61
N VAL A 267 5.76 -73.82 140.51
CA VAL A 267 4.85 -74.95 140.20
C VAL A 267 3.76 -75.40 141.20
N ARG A 268 2.48 -75.34 140.78
CA ARG A 268 1.59 -76.51 140.54
C ARG A 268 0.28 -76.13 139.79
N PRO A 269 -0.37 -77.09 139.09
CA PRO A 269 -1.52 -76.85 138.21
C PRO A 269 -2.85 -77.06 138.93
N ASP A 270 -3.93 -76.43 138.45
CA ASP A 270 -5.23 -77.08 138.19
C ASP A 270 -6.31 -76.10 137.69
N ALA A 271 -7.07 -76.61 136.71
CA ALA A 271 -8.50 -76.43 136.42
C ALA A 271 -9.14 -75.03 136.21
N GLY A 272 -9.90 -74.94 135.10
CA GLY A 272 -11.12 -74.10 135.03
C GLY A 272 -11.29 -73.22 133.78
N LEU A 273 -12.06 -73.68 132.79
CA LEU A 273 -12.90 -72.84 131.92
C LEU A 273 -14.04 -72.24 132.79
N PRO A 274 -14.72 -71.09 132.47
CA PRO A 274 -15.20 -70.72 131.13
C PRO A 274 -15.36 -69.22 130.77
N SER A 275 -15.64 -68.97 129.48
CA SER A 275 -16.46 -67.90 128.85
C SER A 275 -16.52 -66.46 129.42
N SER A 276 -16.22 -65.45 128.59
CA SER A 276 -17.18 -64.36 128.24
C SER A 276 -16.62 -63.30 127.28
N ARG A 277 -17.33 -63.13 126.15
CA ARG A 277 -17.78 -61.87 125.51
C ARG A 277 -16.89 -60.60 125.49
N ALA A 278 -16.67 -60.15 124.24
CA ALA A 278 -16.99 -58.82 123.71
C ALA A 278 -16.19 -57.58 124.15
N ARG A 279 -15.58 -56.90 123.16
CA ARG A 279 -16.04 -55.57 122.69
C ARG A 279 -15.30 -55.09 121.44
N SER A 280 -16.07 -54.95 120.37
CA SER A 280 -15.82 -54.07 119.24
C SER A 280 -15.92 -52.60 119.67
N ARG A 281 -15.00 -51.74 119.19
CA ARG A 281 -15.23 -50.29 119.12
C ARG A 281 -14.80 -49.76 117.75
N ARG A 282 -15.81 -49.47 116.93
CA ARG A 282 -15.76 -48.59 115.74
C ARG A 282 -15.53 -47.14 116.18
N TRP A 283 -14.84 -46.37 115.35
CA TRP A 283 -14.92 -44.90 115.32
C TRP A 283 -15.40 -44.41 113.94
N PRO A 284 -16.08 -43.25 113.85
CA PRO A 284 -17.04 -42.96 112.79
C PRO A 284 -16.49 -42.06 111.67
N ILE A 285 -17.05 -42.26 110.47
CA ILE A 285 -16.91 -41.43 109.27
C ILE A 285 -17.87 -40.22 109.39
N ARG A 286 -17.39 -39.01 109.10
CA ARG A 286 -18.23 -37.82 108.87
C ARG A 286 -18.00 -37.26 107.46
N ARG A 287 -19.09 -37.14 106.68
CA ARG A 287 -19.22 -36.29 105.48
C ARG A 287 -20.01 -35.02 105.83
N PRO A 288 -19.83 -33.92 105.09
CA PRO A 288 -21.00 -33.16 104.57
C PRO A 288 -20.80 -32.73 103.09
N ARG A 289 -21.78 -33.01 102.20
CA ARG A 289 -22.90 -32.18 101.67
C ARG A 289 -22.57 -31.27 100.46
N ARG A 290 -23.29 -31.50 99.35
CA ARG A 290 -23.49 -30.60 98.18
C ARG A 290 -24.61 -29.59 98.46
N PRO A 291 -24.68 -28.48 97.70
CA PRO A 291 -25.89 -28.11 96.93
C PRO A 291 -25.55 -27.70 95.47
N THR A 292 -26.16 -28.26 94.41
CA THR A 292 -27.40 -27.91 93.67
C THR A 292 -27.32 -26.73 92.67
N THR A 293 -27.56 -27.08 91.40
CA THR A 293 -28.30 -26.36 90.33
C THR A 293 -27.91 -24.95 89.88
N SER A 294 -27.52 -24.86 88.60
CA SER A 294 -28.17 -23.95 87.64
C SER A 294 -27.94 -24.46 86.22
N ARG A 295 -29.03 -24.89 85.59
CA ARG A 295 -29.16 -25.30 84.20
C ARG A 295 -29.74 -24.08 83.51
N ASN A 296 -29.04 -23.45 82.57
CA ASN A 296 -29.74 -22.60 81.61
C ASN A 296 -29.31 -22.93 80.17
N ARG A 297 -30.35 -23.13 79.38
CA ARG A 297 -30.41 -23.67 78.04
C ARG A 297 -31.09 -22.57 77.24
N SER A 298 -30.35 -21.86 76.40
CA SER A 298 -30.95 -21.02 75.37
C SER A 298 -30.27 -21.25 74.03
N MET A 299 -31.05 -21.90 73.17
CA MET A 299 -31.21 -21.61 71.74
C MET A 299 -30.00 -21.78 70.82
N ARG A 300 -29.93 -22.99 70.26
CA ARG A 300 -29.67 -23.22 68.84
C ARG A 300 -30.83 -22.69 67.99
N SER A 301 -30.53 -21.82 67.04
CA SER A 301 -31.33 -21.40 65.87
C SER A 301 -30.44 -20.38 65.13
N ALA A 302 -30.04 -20.47 63.86
CA ALA A 302 -30.48 -21.28 62.74
C ALA A 302 -29.30 -21.47 61.77
N LEU A 303 -29.13 -22.69 61.25
CA LEU A 303 -28.55 -22.90 59.93
C LEU A 303 -29.67 -22.65 58.90
N GLN A 304 -29.44 -21.75 57.96
CA GLN A 304 -30.06 -21.79 56.63
C GLN A 304 -28.95 -21.89 55.60
N PRO A 305 -28.95 -22.91 54.74
CA PRO A 305 -28.32 -22.84 53.43
C PRO A 305 -29.43 -22.69 52.39
N THR A 306 -29.61 -21.49 51.83
CA THR A 306 -30.39 -21.31 50.61
C THR A 306 -29.44 -21.22 49.42
N ALA A 307 -29.41 -22.31 48.66
CA ALA A 307 -28.92 -22.35 47.30
C ALA A 307 -29.83 -21.52 46.38
N ARG A 308 -29.22 -20.74 45.46
CA ARG A 308 -29.72 -20.38 44.11
C ARG A 308 -28.69 -19.46 43.43
N SER A 309 -27.87 -19.99 42.52
CA SER A 309 -28.07 -20.02 41.05
C SER A 309 -27.61 -18.73 40.33
N ARG A 310 -26.37 -18.73 39.84
CA ARG A 310 -26.03 -18.30 38.47
C ARG A 310 -26.24 -19.52 37.55
N PRO A 311 -26.54 -19.43 36.23
CA PRO A 311 -25.99 -18.46 35.28
C PRO A 311 -26.98 -17.92 34.23
N CYS A 312 -26.54 -16.91 33.45
CA CYS A 312 -26.70 -16.78 31.98
C CYS A 312 -26.65 -15.31 31.54
N ASN A 313 -25.56 -14.96 30.86
CA ASN A 313 -25.55 -14.02 29.74
C ASN A 313 -26.21 -14.75 28.54
N PRO A 314 -26.93 -14.09 27.61
CA PRO A 314 -26.26 -13.36 26.52
C PRO A 314 -26.99 -12.07 26.07
N SER A 315 -26.24 -11.01 25.77
CA SER A 315 -26.43 -10.07 24.64
C SER A 315 -25.17 -9.24 24.48
#